data_AF-A0A502FRV9-F1
#
_entry.id   AF-A0A502FRV9-F1
#
_cell.length_a   1.000
_cell.length_b   1.000
_cell.length_c   1.000
_cell.angle_alpha   90.00
_cell.angle_beta   90.00
_cell.angle_gamma   90.00
#
_symmetry.space_group_name_H-M   'P 1'
#
loop_
_entity.id
_entity.type
_entity.pdbx_description
1 polymer ?
#
loop_
_entity_poly.entity_id
_entity_poly.type
_entity_poly.pdbx_seq_one_letter_code
_entity_poly.pdbx_strand_id
1 'polypeptide(L)'
;MLIALLISAALSSEPNDVPGFAQFQMSRSLIYITETVDIAAYRDERLNRLEYKIRYNWSQQFSPRKIDAVINSTDCPAIHQIVTRMGKLQMPQPLPIVDSELPPPPIMDGNYYELTAPSSFGNGHLTITSNGGTPLAIWVEHALAALLPCLPSTPLP
;
A
#
# COMPACT_ATOMS: atom_id res chain seq x y z
N MET A 1 -19.03 -48.17 25.65
CA MET A 1 -18.01 -47.41 24.90
C MET A 1 -18.74 -46.41 24.04
N LEU A 2 -18.76 -45.13 24.43
CA LEU A 2 -19.42 -44.03 23.73
C LEU A 2 -18.33 -43.23 23.00
N ILE A 3 -18.41 -43.12 21.68
CA ILE A 3 -17.51 -42.26 20.88
C ILE A 3 -18.24 -40.94 20.66
N ALA A 4 -17.76 -39.87 21.32
CA ALA A 4 -18.22 -38.51 21.06
C ALA A 4 -17.43 -37.96 19.86
N LEU A 5 -18.12 -37.73 18.74
CA LEU A 5 -17.59 -36.95 17.62
C LEU A 5 -17.61 -35.47 17.99
N LEU A 6 -16.43 -34.88 18.18
CA LEU A 6 -16.26 -33.43 18.21
C LEU A 6 -16.25 -32.91 16.76
N ILE A 7 -17.26 -32.11 16.42
CA ILE A 7 -17.34 -31.41 15.14
C ILE A 7 -16.41 -30.19 15.25
N SER A 8 -15.27 -30.23 14.56
CA SER A 8 -14.43 -29.05 14.37
C SER A 8 -15.11 -28.10 13.38
N ALA A 9 -15.55 -26.95 13.87
CA ALA A 9 -15.86 -25.81 13.01
C ALA A 9 -14.53 -25.25 12.49
N ALA A 10 -14.15 -25.62 11.27
CA ALA A 10 -13.10 -24.90 10.56
C ALA A 10 -13.65 -23.53 10.19
N LEU A 11 -13.24 -22.48 10.92
CA LEU A 11 -13.32 -21.13 10.40
C LEU A 11 -12.44 -21.10 9.15
N SER A 12 -13.07 -21.07 7.98
CA SER A 12 -12.39 -20.74 6.74
C SER A 12 -11.84 -19.33 6.91
N SER A 13 -10.53 -19.20 7.18
CA SER A 13 -9.81 -17.96 6.93
C SER A 13 -9.95 -17.69 5.44
N GLU A 14 -10.80 -16.74 5.07
CA GLU A 14 -10.81 -16.19 3.72
C GLU A 14 -9.36 -15.82 3.38
N PRO A 15 -8.83 -16.19 2.20
CA PRO A 15 -7.47 -15.85 1.85
C PRO A 15 -7.35 -14.32 1.84
N ASN A 16 -6.74 -13.77 2.89
CA ASN A 16 -6.41 -12.34 3.01
C ASN A 16 -5.29 -11.92 2.04
N ASP A 17 -4.84 -12.84 1.18
CA ASP A 17 -3.93 -12.56 0.08
C ASP A 17 -4.73 -11.93 -1.05
N VAL A 18 -4.78 -10.61 -0.97
CA VAL A 18 -4.97 -9.76 -2.11
C VAL A 18 -3.62 -9.75 -2.83
N PRO A 19 -3.40 -10.45 -3.98
CA PRO A 19 -2.22 -10.20 -4.78
C PRO A 19 -2.35 -8.79 -5.34
N GLY A 20 -1.82 -7.82 -4.58
CA GLY A 20 -1.85 -6.42 -4.94
C GLY A 20 -1.12 -6.23 -6.26
N PHE A 21 -1.71 -5.49 -7.20
CA PHE A 21 -1.01 -5.12 -8.43
C PHE A 21 -0.01 -4.00 -8.15
N ALA A 22 -0.23 -3.19 -7.11
CA ALA A 22 0.66 -2.13 -6.71
C ALA A 22 0.76 -2.05 -5.18
N GLN A 23 1.88 -1.54 -4.69
CA GLN A 23 2.14 -1.26 -3.28
C GLN A 23 2.82 0.09 -3.17
N PHE A 24 2.42 0.92 -2.22
CA PHE A 24 3.19 2.10 -1.86
C PHE A 24 3.44 2.16 -0.36
N GLN A 25 4.53 2.80 0.03
CA GLN A 25 4.88 2.96 1.43
C GLN A 25 5.54 4.31 1.72
N MET A 26 5.48 4.67 2.99
CA MET A 26 6.22 5.77 3.58
C MET A 26 6.80 5.31 4.92
N SER A 27 8.08 5.56 5.10
CA SER A 27 8.81 5.30 6.33
C SER A 27 9.36 6.61 6.88
N ARG A 28 9.10 6.89 8.16
CA ARG A 28 9.64 8.04 8.90
C ARG A 28 10.69 7.56 9.87
N SER A 29 11.94 7.55 9.44
CA SER A 29 13.07 6.93 10.16
C SER A 29 13.34 7.57 11.52
N LEU A 30 13.08 8.87 11.68
CA LEU A 30 13.32 9.58 12.95
C LEU A 30 12.36 9.20 14.06
N ILE A 31 11.15 8.73 13.72
CA ILE A 31 10.11 8.32 14.67
C ILE A 31 9.70 6.85 14.52
N TYR A 32 10.44 6.11 13.69
CA TYR A 32 10.30 4.67 13.42
C TYR A 32 8.88 4.25 13.04
N ILE A 33 8.21 5.04 12.20
CA ILE A 33 6.87 4.75 11.68
C ILE A 33 7.00 4.21 10.25
N THR A 34 6.25 3.15 9.95
CA THR A 34 6.07 2.63 8.59
C THR A 34 4.59 2.54 8.28
N GLU A 35 4.21 3.11 7.14
CA GLU A 35 2.88 3.04 6.54
C GLU A 35 3.00 2.36 5.19
N THR A 36 2.29 1.24 5.00
CA THR A 36 2.31 0.45 3.77
C THR A 36 0.88 0.26 3.29
N VAL A 37 0.66 0.42 1.98
CA VAL A 37 -0.63 0.23 1.34
C VAL A 37 -0.48 -0.68 0.14
N ASP A 38 -1.14 -1.83 0.19
CA ASP A 38 -1.28 -2.75 -0.93
C ASP A 38 -2.58 -2.44 -1.68
N ILE A 39 -2.55 -2.46 -2.99
CA ILE A 39 -3.70 -2.15 -3.86
C ILE A 39 -3.96 -3.35 -4.77
N ALA A 40 -5.18 -3.89 -4.74
CA ALA A 40 -5.68 -4.75 -5.82
C ALA A 40 -6.85 -4.13 -6.55
N ALA A 41 -6.99 -4.58 -7.79
CA ALA A 41 -8.19 -4.38 -8.58
C ALA A 41 -9.00 -5.68 -8.60
N TYR A 42 -10.32 -5.55 -8.54
CA TYR A 42 -11.26 -6.66 -8.71
C TYR A 42 -12.43 -6.20 -9.56
N ARG A 43 -13.13 -7.14 -10.19
CA ARG A 43 -14.38 -6.84 -10.90
C ARG A 43 -15.53 -7.02 -9.91
N ASP A 44 -16.28 -5.95 -9.66
CA ASP A 44 -17.53 -6.03 -8.91
C ASP A 44 -18.63 -6.54 -9.84
N GLU A 45 -19.17 -7.73 -9.57
CA GLU A 45 -20.19 -8.36 -10.40
C GLU A 45 -21.54 -7.64 -10.34
N ARG A 46 -21.86 -6.98 -9.23
CA ARG A 46 -23.13 -6.26 -9.05
C ARG A 46 -23.15 -4.97 -9.84
N LEU A 47 -22.02 -4.27 -9.85
CA LEU A 47 -21.85 -2.99 -10.55
C LEU A 47 -21.29 -3.16 -11.98
N ASN A 48 -20.85 -4.37 -12.33
CA ASN A 48 -20.16 -4.72 -13.58
C ASN A 48 -19.04 -3.72 -13.95
N ARG A 49 -18.25 -3.31 -12.96
CA ARG A 49 -17.15 -2.36 -13.15
C ARG A 49 -15.92 -2.76 -12.35
N LEU A 50 -14.78 -2.18 -12.72
CA LEU A 50 -13.53 -2.36 -11.99
C LEU A 50 -13.60 -1.56 -10.68
N GLU A 51 -13.33 -2.24 -9.58
CA GLU A 51 -13.23 -1.68 -8.24
C GLU A 51 -11.86 -2.01 -7.64
N TYR A 52 -11.56 -1.40 -6.51
CA TYR A 52 -10.27 -1.50 -5.85
C TYR A 52 -10.44 -1.88 -4.38
N LYS A 53 -9.56 -2.74 -3.92
CA LYS A 53 -9.42 -3.10 -2.51
C LYS A 53 -8.02 -2.73 -2.09
N ILE A 54 -7.90 -2.09 -0.92
CA ILE A 54 -6.62 -1.77 -0.34
C ILE A 54 -6.42 -2.48 0.99
N ARG A 55 -5.18 -2.84 1.30
CA ARG A 55 -4.76 -3.22 2.65
C ARG A 55 -3.84 -2.13 3.18
N TYR A 56 -4.26 -1.46 4.24
CA TYR A 56 -3.50 -0.42 4.92
C TYR A 56 -2.85 -1.02 6.17
N ASN A 57 -1.53 -0.90 6.25
CA ASN A 57 -0.72 -1.33 7.38
C ASN A 57 0.00 -0.12 7.97
N TRP A 58 -0.20 0.15 9.26
CA TRP A 58 0.56 1.14 10.02
C TRP A 58 1.23 0.45 11.20
N SER A 59 2.50 0.75 11.42
CA SER A 59 3.23 0.28 12.60
C SER A 59 4.31 1.26 13.05
N GLN A 60 4.66 1.17 14.34
CA GLN A 60 5.77 1.91 14.91
C GLN A 60 6.66 0.97 15.73
N GLN A 61 7.99 1.00 15.51
CA GLN A 61 8.95 -0.01 16.00
C GLN A 61 8.92 -0.23 17.53
N PHE A 62 8.53 0.78 18.30
CA PHE A 62 8.49 0.74 19.76
C PHE A 62 7.07 0.89 20.34
N SER A 63 6.05 0.76 19.51
CA SER A 63 4.66 0.81 19.94
C SER A 63 4.00 -0.55 19.75
N PRO A 64 3.20 -1.03 20.72
CA PRO A 64 2.35 -2.21 20.50
C PRO A 64 1.21 -1.91 19.52
N ARG A 65 0.97 -0.62 19.23
CA ARG A 65 -0.09 -0.20 18.32
C ARG A 65 0.29 -0.56 16.88
N LYS A 66 -0.64 -1.20 16.19
CA LYS A 66 -0.61 -1.45 14.75
C LYS A 66 -2.01 -1.23 14.19
N ILE A 67 -2.09 -0.82 12.94
CA ILE A 67 -3.33 -0.82 12.18
C ILE A 67 -3.11 -1.78 11.02
N ASP A 68 -4.02 -2.73 10.85
CA ASP A 68 -4.12 -3.57 9.66
C ASP A 68 -5.59 -3.54 9.26
N ALA A 69 -5.88 -2.86 8.16
CA ALA A 69 -7.24 -2.59 7.72
C ALA A 69 -7.38 -2.88 6.24
N VAL A 70 -8.48 -3.54 5.87
CA VAL A 70 -8.86 -3.75 4.47
C VAL A 70 -10.04 -2.85 4.15
N ILE A 71 -9.91 -2.03 3.11
CA ILE A 71 -10.94 -1.05 2.70
C ILE A 71 -11.24 -1.24 1.22
N ASN A 72 -12.51 -1.12 0.84
CA ASN A 72 -12.94 -1.20 -0.55
C ASN A 72 -13.27 0.20 -1.10
N SER A 73 -13.10 0.40 -2.40
CA SER A 73 -13.44 1.65 -3.09
C SER A 73 -14.93 1.96 -3.10
N THR A 74 -15.79 0.97 -2.85
CA THR A 74 -17.23 1.14 -2.65
C THR A 74 -17.54 1.87 -1.34
N ASP A 75 -16.77 1.60 -0.29
CA ASP A 75 -16.94 2.19 1.04
C ASP A 75 -16.08 3.46 1.21
N CYS A 76 -14.97 3.52 0.48
CA CYS A 76 -14.03 4.65 0.47
C CYS A 76 -13.79 5.16 -0.96
N PRO A 77 -14.61 6.10 -1.45
CA PRO A 77 -14.49 6.63 -2.82
C PRO A 77 -13.14 7.30 -3.13
N ALA A 78 -12.38 7.69 -2.10
CA ALA A 78 -11.04 8.24 -2.24
C ALA A 78 -10.06 7.27 -2.95
N ILE A 79 -10.26 5.96 -2.83
CA ILE A 79 -9.38 4.95 -3.42
C ILE A 79 -9.31 5.10 -4.95
N HIS A 80 -10.42 5.40 -5.62
CA HIS A 80 -10.44 5.65 -7.07
C HIS A 80 -9.53 6.83 -7.46
N GLN A 81 -9.53 7.88 -6.65
CA GLN A 81 -8.67 9.05 -6.90
C GLN A 81 -7.20 8.73 -6.66
N ILE A 82 -6.89 7.94 -5.63
CA ILE A 82 -5.52 7.49 -5.33
C ILE A 82 -4.94 6.74 -6.52
N VAL A 83 -5.67 5.72 -7.01
CA VAL A 83 -5.25 4.90 -8.16
C VAL A 83 -5.17 5.73 -9.44
N THR A 84 -6.14 6.61 -9.69
CA THR A 84 -6.12 7.50 -10.87
C THR A 84 -4.93 8.44 -10.86
N ARG A 85 -4.56 8.99 -9.70
CA ARG A 85 -3.39 9.87 -9.56
C ARG A 85 -2.07 9.11 -9.62
N MET A 86 -2.04 7.86 -9.16
CA MET A 86 -0.88 6.97 -9.29
C MET A 86 -0.47 6.82 -10.77
N GLY A 87 -1.44 6.59 -11.66
CA GLY A 87 -1.20 6.50 -13.10
C GLY A 87 -0.75 7.81 -13.76
N LYS A 88 -0.74 8.94 -13.03
CA LYS A 88 -0.27 10.24 -13.50
C LYS A 88 1.08 10.64 -12.89
N LEU A 89 1.66 9.77 -12.07
CA LEU A 89 2.99 10.02 -11.52
C LEU A 89 4.00 10.13 -12.65
N GLN A 90 4.79 11.19 -12.61
CA GLN A 90 5.92 11.31 -13.50
C GLN A 90 6.97 10.30 -13.07
N MET A 91 7.11 9.24 -13.85
CA MET A 91 8.13 8.23 -13.63
C MET A 91 9.50 8.88 -13.79
N PRO A 92 10.45 8.69 -12.86
CA PRO A 92 11.80 9.15 -13.08
C PRO A 92 12.30 8.49 -14.37
N GLN A 93 12.93 9.28 -15.24
CA GLN A 93 13.53 8.72 -16.44
C GLN A 93 14.61 7.72 -15.99
N PRO A 94 14.64 6.50 -16.56
CA PRO A 94 15.73 5.58 -16.27
C PRO A 94 17.03 6.30 -16.64
N LEU A 95 17.88 6.52 -15.63
CA LEU A 95 19.22 7.00 -15.88
C LEU A 95 19.92 5.96 -16.76
N PRO A 96 20.70 6.37 -17.77
CA PRO A 96 21.58 5.43 -18.45
C PRO A 96 22.39 4.70 -17.37
N ILE A 97 22.47 3.36 -17.48
CA ILE A 97 23.20 2.52 -16.53
C ILE A 97 24.68 2.94 -16.60
N VAL A 98 25.07 3.86 -15.73
CA VAL A 98 26.45 4.23 -15.46
C VAL A 98 26.73 3.65 -14.08
N ASP A 99 27.30 2.44 -14.07
CA ASP A 99 27.70 1.64 -12.92
C ASP A 99 26.69 1.51 -11.77
N SER A 100 26.24 0.27 -11.57
CA SER A 100 25.40 -0.23 -10.47
C SER A 100 25.98 0.00 -9.05
N GLU A 101 27.03 0.80 -8.89
CA GLU A 101 27.72 1.07 -7.63
C GLU A 101 27.37 2.43 -7.00
N LEU A 102 26.56 3.26 -7.66
CA LEU A 102 26.06 4.48 -7.04
C LEU A 102 25.08 4.09 -5.92
N PRO A 103 25.42 4.35 -4.64
CA PRO A 103 24.50 4.10 -3.55
C PRO A 103 23.21 4.90 -3.80
N PRO A 104 22.04 4.37 -3.40
CA PRO A 104 20.80 5.14 -3.48
C PRO A 104 21.02 6.50 -2.83
N PRO A 105 20.46 7.58 -3.42
CA PRO A 105 20.67 8.92 -2.89
C PRO A 105 20.31 8.93 -1.39
N PRO A 106 21.13 9.54 -0.54
CA PRO A 106 20.93 9.48 0.91
C PRO A 106 19.53 10.00 1.27
N ILE A 107 18.87 9.33 2.20
CA ILE A 107 17.61 9.79 2.81
C ILE A 107 17.97 10.96 3.73
N MET A 108 17.93 12.18 3.20
CA MET A 108 18.45 13.37 3.91
C MET A 108 17.45 14.00 4.88
N ASP A 109 16.15 13.79 4.66
CA ASP A 109 15.06 14.40 5.42
C ASP A 109 14.42 13.44 6.44
N GLY A 110 14.92 12.21 6.52
CA GLY A 110 14.40 11.18 7.42
C GLY A 110 13.09 10.55 6.96
N ASN A 111 12.58 10.88 5.77
CA ASN A 111 11.40 10.28 5.16
C ASN A 111 11.78 9.52 3.89
N TYR A 112 11.30 8.29 3.78
CA TYR A 112 11.49 7.43 2.63
C TYR A 112 10.14 7.08 2.03
N TYR A 113 9.98 7.27 0.74
CA TYR A 113 8.75 6.95 0.01
C TYR A 113 9.06 5.97 -1.11
N GLU A 114 8.20 4.99 -1.29
CA GLU A 114 8.36 3.96 -2.31
C GLU A 114 7.01 3.62 -2.96
N LEU A 115 7.05 3.34 -4.24
CA LEU A 115 5.94 2.79 -5.02
C LEU A 115 6.47 1.64 -5.87
N THR A 116 5.87 0.47 -5.71
CA THR A 116 6.05 -0.69 -6.57
C THR A 116 4.76 -0.92 -7.36
N ALA A 117 4.84 -0.96 -8.70
CA ALA A 117 3.69 -1.12 -9.58
C ALA A 117 4.06 -1.93 -10.84
N PRO A 118 3.09 -2.45 -11.61
CA PRO A 118 3.38 -3.21 -12.82
C PRO A 118 4.01 -2.29 -13.86
N SER A 119 5.08 -2.77 -14.51
CA SER A 119 5.71 -2.08 -15.64
C SER A 119 4.90 -2.34 -16.92
N SER A 120 4.75 -1.32 -17.77
CA SER A 120 4.25 -1.51 -19.13
C SER A 120 5.30 -2.13 -20.06
N PHE A 121 6.58 -2.13 -19.65
CA PHE A 121 7.71 -2.72 -20.38
C PHE A 121 8.13 -4.04 -19.73
N GLY A 122 7.80 -5.15 -20.40
CA GLY A 122 8.01 -6.50 -19.89
C GLY A 122 7.05 -6.85 -18.75
N ASN A 123 6.78 -8.13 -18.51
CA ASN A 123 5.90 -8.60 -17.43
C ASN A 123 6.54 -8.42 -16.03
N GLY A 124 7.23 -7.30 -15.78
CA GLY A 124 7.97 -6.99 -14.57
C GLY A 124 7.26 -5.94 -13.71
N HIS A 125 7.81 -5.71 -12.51
CA HIS A 125 7.42 -4.61 -11.65
C HIS A 125 8.47 -3.51 -11.74
N LEU A 126 8.04 -2.26 -11.59
CA LEU A 126 8.92 -1.12 -11.38
C LEU A 126 8.80 -0.67 -9.94
N THR A 127 9.93 -0.44 -9.29
CA THR A 127 10.01 0.20 -7.98
C THR A 127 10.61 1.60 -8.16
N ILE A 128 9.92 2.60 -7.61
CA ILE A 128 10.39 3.98 -7.56
C ILE A 128 10.54 4.36 -6.09
N THR A 129 11.67 4.95 -5.75
CA THR A 129 11.97 5.43 -4.39
C THR A 129 12.29 6.93 -4.44
N SER A 130 12.00 7.64 -3.36
CA SER A 130 12.27 9.07 -3.24
C SER A 130 12.33 9.55 -1.79
N ASN A 131 12.84 10.76 -1.62
CA ASN A 131 12.75 11.53 -0.38
C ASN A 131 11.56 12.52 -0.45
N GLY A 132 11.36 13.30 0.60
CA GLY A 132 10.34 14.34 0.68
C GLY A 132 10.47 15.42 -0.39
N GLY A 133 9.34 16.07 -0.68
CA GLY A 133 9.25 17.16 -1.67
C GLY A 133 9.23 16.71 -3.13
N THR A 134 9.32 15.41 -3.41
CA THR A 134 9.18 14.86 -4.77
C THR A 134 7.72 14.62 -5.15
N PRO A 135 7.39 14.48 -6.46
CA PRO A 135 6.04 14.10 -6.89
C PRO A 135 5.54 12.79 -6.28
N LEU A 136 6.42 11.80 -6.07
CA LEU A 136 6.07 10.55 -5.41
C LEU A 136 5.71 10.80 -3.94
N ALA A 137 6.54 11.52 -3.19
CA ALA A 137 6.26 11.86 -1.80
C ALA A 137 4.91 12.59 -1.63
N ILE A 138 4.67 13.62 -2.44
CA ILE A 138 3.42 14.40 -2.41
C ILE A 138 2.20 13.51 -2.70
N TRP A 139 2.31 12.58 -3.64
CA TRP A 139 1.23 11.64 -3.92
C TRP A 139 1.00 10.66 -2.78
N VAL A 140 2.06 10.06 -2.22
CA VAL A 140 1.95 9.12 -1.09
C VAL A 140 1.31 9.80 0.12
N GLU A 141 1.76 11.00 0.48
CA GLU A 141 1.19 11.75 1.62
C GLU A 141 -0.29 12.07 1.42
N HIS A 142 -0.67 12.55 0.23
CA HIS A 142 -2.07 12.79 -0.09
C HIS A 142 -2.90 11.50 -0.11
N ALA A 143 -2.32 10.40 -0.59
CA ALA A 143 -3.01 9.12 -0.60
C ALA A 143 -3.29 8.64 0.83
N LEU A 144 -2.27 8.63 1.69
CA LEU A 144 -2.42 8.26 3.10
C LEU A 144 -3.43 9.14 3.82
N ALA A 145 -3.33 10.47 3.67
CA ALA A 145 -4.27 11.42 4.26
C ALA A 145 -5.72 11.18 3.79
N ALA A 146 -5.92 10.84 2.52
CA ALA A 146 -7.24 10.55 1.96
C ALA A 146 -7.83 9.21 2.46
N LEU A 147 -7.00 8.30 2.95
CA LEU A 147 -7.44 7.02 3.53
C LEU A 147 -7.83 7.13 5.00
N LEU A 148 -7.25 8.08 5.75
CA LEU A 148 -7.51 8.22 7.20
C LEU A 148 -9.00 8.21 7.58
N PRO A 149 -9.91 8.92 6.88
CA PRO A 149 -11.33 8.92 7.23
C PRO A 149 -12.03 7.57 7.02
N CYS A 150 -11.44 6.69 6.20
CA CYS A 150 -11.99 5.38 5.87
C CYS A 150 -11.45 4.27 6.78
N LEU A 151 -10.39 4.55 7.54
CA LEU A 151 -9.82 3.57 8.46
C LEU A 151 -10.76 3.35 9.65
N PRO A 152 -10.84 2.12 10.18
CA PRO A 152 -11.58 1.87 11.41
C PRO A 152 -11.03 2.77 12.51
N SER A 153 -11.92 3.38 13.28
CA SER A 153 -11.63 4.36 14.33
C SER A 153 -10.77 3.74 15.44
N THR A 154 -9.47 3.62 15.18
CA THR A 154 -8.43 3.50 16.19
C THR A 154 -7.94 4.91 16.43
N PRO A 155 -7.93 5.42 17.67
CA PRO A 155 -7.70 6.85 17.93
C PRO A 155 -6.33 7.26 17.41
N LEU A 156 -6.22 7.88 16.23
CA LEU A 156 -4.97 8.45 15.72
C LEU A 156 -4.49 9.52 16.73
N PRO A 157 -3.18 9.57 17.06
CA PRO A 157 -2.67 10.56 18.00
C PRO A 157 -2.91 11.99 17.51
#